data_AF-A0A0N8GLX2-F1
#
_entry.id   AF-A0A0N8GLX2-F1
#
_cell.length_a   1.000
_cell.length_b   1.000
_cell.length_c   1.000
_cell.angle_alpha   90.00
_cell.angle_beta   90.00
_cell.angle_gamma   90.00
#
_symmetry.space_group_name_H-M   'P 1'
#
loop_
_entity.id
_entity.type
_entity.pdbx_description
1 polymer ?
#
loop_
_entity_poly.entity_id
_entity_poly.type
_entity_poly.pdbx_seq_one_letter_code
_entity_poly.pdbx_strand_id
1 'polypeptide(L)' 'SKEYVDGRIIKLYDKAATPYQRVLGSDLIPFQIKANLTNLYVQLNPVTLRKSIDQKVHQLCTLSR' A
#
# COMPACT_ATOMS: atom_id res chain seq x y z
N SER A 1 9.30 -5.33 -17.71
CA SER A 1 9.73 -4.95 -19.09
C SER A 1 8.63 -5.31 -20.08
N LYS A 2 8.60 -4.65 -21.25
CA LYS A 2 7.69 -5.00 -22.34
C LYS A 2 8.53 -5.57 -23.49
N GLU A 3 8.41 -6.86 -23.74
CA GLU A 3 9.17 -7.55 -24.78
C GLU A 3 8.23 -7.95 -25.91
N TYR A 4 8.71 -7.81 -27.14
CA TYR A 4 8.00 -8.25 -28.34
C TYR A 4 8.64 -9.55 -28.82
N VAL A 5 7.89 -10.65 -28.78
CA VAL A 5 8.34 -11.97 -29.23
C VAL A 5 7.26 -12.52 -30.17
N ASP A 6 7.64 -12.91 -31.39
CA ASP A 6 6.77 -13.47 -32.43
C ASP A 6 5.46 -12.70 -32.69
N GLY A 7 5.57 -11.37 -32.83
CA GLY A 7 4.42 -10.50 -33.11
C GLY A 7 3.47 -10.31 -31.92
N ARG A 8 3.79 -10.84 -30.74
CA ARG A 8 3.02 -10.68 -29.50
C ARG A 8 3.79 -9.87 -28.48
N ILE A 9 3.04 -9.08 -27.71
CA ILE A 9 3.58 -8.29 -26.60
C ILE A 9 3.48 -9.12 -25.34
N ILE A 10 4.62 -9.42 -24.73
CA ILE A 10 4.70 -10.01 -23.39
C ILE A 10 4.96 -8.88 -22.40
N LYS A 11 4.02 -8.66 -21.48
CA LYS A 11 4.16 -7.70 -20.38
C LYS A 11 4.65 -8.46 -19.15
N LEU A 12 5.86 -8.17 -18.70
CA LEU A 12 6.34 -8.61 -17.40
C LEU A 12 5.90 -7.58 -16.35
N TYR A 13 4.96 -7.98 -15.49
CA TYR A 13 4.54 -7.20 -14.33
C TYR A 13 5.44 -7.51 -13.14
N ASP A 14 5.65 -6.51 -12.31
CA ASP A 14 6.29 -6.71 -11.02
C ASP A 14 5.45 -7.61 -10.11
N LYS A 15 6.11 -8.25 -9.16
CA LYS A 15 5.45 -9.04 -8.12
C LYS A 15 4.45 -8.17 -7.37
N ALA A 16 3.22 -8.67 -7.21
CA ALA A 16 2.20 -8.01 -6.42
C ALA A 16 2.67 -7.84 -4.97
N ALA A 17 2.68 -6.60 -4.50
CA ALA A 17 3.02 -6.24 -3.13
C ALA A 17 2.23 -4.99 -2.73
N THR A 18 1.72 -4.95 -1.50
CA THR A 18 1.11 -3.75 -0.94
C THR A 18 2.19 -2.67 -0.75
N PRO A 19 1.82 -1.38 -0.71
CA PRO A 19 2.78 -0.31 -0.40
C PRO A 19 3.57 -0.58 0.89
N TYR A 20 2.92 -1.10 1.93
CA TYR A 20 3.57 -1.52 3.18
C TYR A 20 4.64 -2.59 2.94
N GLN A 21 4.32 -3.65 2.19
CA GLN A 21 5.27 -4.72 1.89
C GLN A 21 6.47 -4.23 1.06
N ARG A 22 6.26 -3.32 0.10
CA ARG A 22 7.36 -2.72 -0.67
C ARG A 22 8.30 -1.90 0.22
N VAL A 23 7.77 -1.12 1.16
CA VAL A 23 8.58 -0.33 2.09
C VAL A 23 9.42 -1.23 2.99
N LEU A 24 8.84 -2.31 3.52
CA LEU A 24 9.59 -3.27 4.33
C LEU A 24 10.69 -4.00 3.53
N GLY A 25 10.44 -4.29 2.25
CA GLY A 25 11.42 -4.92 1.37
C GLY A 25 12.46 -3.98 0.74
N SER A 26 12.36 -2.67 0.94
CA SER A 26 13.26 -1.70 0.28
C SER A 26 14.58 -1.56 1.02
N ASP A 27 15.70 -1.68 0.33
CA ASP A 27 17.04 -1.47 0.90
C ASP A 27 17.35 0.01 1.18
N LEU A 28 16.55 0.92 0.63
CA LEU A 28 16.70 2.37 0.82
C LEU A 28 16.20 2.83 2.20
N ILE A 29 15.49 1.97 2.92
CA ILE A 29 14.85 2.32 4.19
C ILE A 29 15.63 1.69 5.35
N PRO A 30 16.12 2.49 6.32
CA PRO A 30 16.80 1.96 7.48
C PRO A 30 15.93 0.98 8.28
N PHE A 31 16.57 -0.05 8.85
CA PHE A 31 15.87 -1.08 9.63
C PHE A 31 15.03 -0.49 10.77
N GLN A 32 15.52 0.54 11.46
CA GLN A 32 14.80 1.19 12.56
C GLN A 32 13.43 1.72 12.13
N ILE A 33 13.32 2.29 10.93
CA ILE A 33 12.04 2.76 10.40
C ILE A 33 11.09 1.58 10.11
N LYS A 34 11.62 0.48 9.56
CA LYS A 34 10.84 -0.74 9.32
C LYS A 34 10.33 -1.37 10.62
N ALA A 35 11.16 -1.36 11.68
CA ALA A 35 10.78 -1.84 13.00
C ALA A 35 9.64 -1.00 13.60
N ASN A 36 9.76 0.34 13.52
CA ASN A 36 8.71 1.25 13.97
C ASN A 36 7.39 1.05 13.21
N LEU A 37 7.45 0.90 11.88
CA LEU A 37 6.28 0.62 11.05
C LEU A 37 5.62 -0.72 11.42
N THR A 38 6.41 -1.75 11.68
CA THR A 38 5.90 -3.06 12.09
C THR A 38 5.22 -2.99 13.45
N ASN A 39 5.84 -2.31 14.42
CA ASN A 39 5.27 -2.13 15.75
C ASN A 39 3.94 -1.38 15.70
N LEU A 40 3.86 -0.30 14.91
CA LEU A 40 2.62 0.42 14.68
C LEU A 40 1.56 -0.50 14.06
N TYR A 41 1.92 -1.23 12.99
CA TYR A 41 1.00 -2.10 12.27
C TYR A 41 0.37 -3.17 13.17
N VAL A 42 1.15 -3.80 14.05
CA VAL A 42 0.65 -4.82 14.99
C VAL A 42 -0.35 -4.25 16.00
N GLN A 43 -0.24 -2.96 16.34
CA GLN A 43 -1.14 -2.29 17.27
C GLN A 43 -2.43 -1.79 16.61
N LEU A 44 -2.54 -1.85 15.28
CA LEU A 44 -3.71 -1.35 14.57
C LEU A 44 -4.93 -2.26 14.78
N ASN A 45 -6.06 -1.64 15.15
CA ASN A 45 -7.35 -2.30 15.14
C ASN A 45 -8.07 -2.02 13.80
N PRO A 46 -8.30 -3.05 12.96
CA PRO A 46 -8.89 -2.85 11.64
C PRO A 46 -10.32 -2.31 11.70
N VAL A 47 -11.07 -2.60 12.76
CA VAL A 47 -12.45 -2.13 12.92
C VAL A 47 -12.48 -0.63 13.21
N THR A 48 -11.59 -0.14 14.07
CA THR A 48 -11.53 1.30 14.39
C THR A 48 -11.05 2.09 13.18
N LEU A 49 -10.03 1.60 12.47
CA LEU A 49 -9.54 2.21 11.24
C LEU A 49 -10.63 2.32 10.18
N ARG A 50 -11.39 1.24 9.96
CA ARG A 50 -12.47 1.24 8.97
C ARG A 50 -13.53 2.29 9.33
N LYS A 51 -13.97 2.32 10.58
CA LYS A 51 -14.94 3.33 11.06
C LYS A 51 -14.43 4.76 10.83
N SER A 52 -13.16 5.04 11.13
CA SER A 52 -12.58 6.37 10.91
C SER A 52 -12.49 6.74 9.43
N ILE A 53 -12.18 5.79 8.55
CA ILE A 53 -12.18 6.02 7.09
C ILE A 53 -13.59 6.36 6.62
N ASP A 54 -14.58 5.53 6.99
CA ASP A 54 -15.97 5.72 6.56
C ASP A 54 -16.52 7.07 7.03
N GLN A 55 -16.20 7.50 8.25
CA GLN A 55 -16.56 8.82 8.79
C GLN A 55 -15.94 9.96 7.98
N LYS A 56 -14.64 9.88 7.66
CA LYS A 56 -13.94 10.91 6.88
C LYS A 56 -14.47 11.01 5.46
N VAL A 57 -14.74 9.86 4.82
CA VAL A 57 -15.35 9.82 3.48
C VAL A 57 -16.73 10.47 3.52
N HIS A 58 -17.55 10.17 4.53
CA HIS A 58 -18.85 10.81 4.68
C HIS A 58 -18.72 12.35 4.81
N GLN A 59 -17.82 12.83 5.66
CA GLN A 59 -17.56 14.27 5.82
C GLN A 59 -17.15 14.94 4.50
N LEU A 60 -16.22 14.33 3.76
CA LEU A 60 -15.79 14.85 2.46
C LEU A 60 -16.96 14.91 1.46
N CYS A 61 -17.78 13.86 1.40
CA CYS A 61 -18.95 13.81 0.53
C CYS A 61 -20.02 14.85 0.92
N THR A 62 -20.16 15.19 2.20
CA THR A 62 -21.07 16.24 2.64
C THR A 62 -20.56 17.65 2.31
N LEU A 63 -19.25 17.86 2.34
CA LEU A 63 -18.64 19.16 2.03
C LEU A 63 -18.58 19.47 0.53
N SER A 64 -18.59 18.44 -0.32
CA SER A 64 -18.61 18.59 -1.78
C SER A 64 -20.00 18.87 -2.36
N ARG A 65 -21.05 18.91 -1.52
CA ARG A 65 -22.43 19.24 -1.91
C ARG A 65 -22.75 20.67 -1.50
#